data_AF-A0A2M9JGZ0-F1
#
_entry.id   AF-A0A2M9JGZ0-F1
#
_cell.length_a   1.000
_cell.length_b   1.000
_cell.length_c   1.000
_cell.angle_alpha   90.00
_cell.angle_beta   90.00
_cell.angle_gamma   90.00
#
_symmetry.space_group_name_H-M   'P 1'
#
loop_
_entity.id
_entity.type
_entity.pdbx_description
1 polymer ?
#
loop_
_entity_poly.entity_id
_entity_poly.type
_entity_poly.pdbx_seq_one_letter_code
_entity_poly.pdbx_strand_id
1 'polypeptide(L)'
;MRLNHLPEDARPAGGGQEDLASSPAEKKAAARAIEEHIQPDTGKAGDWADVDTGAAVKEFRDGWLTSGALKKAHKTWGEQVHNLLNRLSSEKAALRGANNTLQGTDGEVGARTRSLSALDGF
;
A
#
# COMPACT_ATOMS: atom_id res chain seq x y z
N MET A 1 34.98 43.90 -31.82
CA MET A 1 34.29 43.09 -30.80
C MET A 1 32.84 42.91 -31.20
N ARG A 2 32.42 41.67 -31.48
CA ARG A 2 31.02 41.29 -31.69
C ARG A 2 30.76 40.05 -30.83
N LEU A 3 29.92 40.22 -29.81
CA LEU A 3 29.40 39.17 -28.94
C LEU A 3 27.92 38.98 -29.31
N ASN A 4 27.47 37.71 -29.32
CA ASN A 4 26.10 37.22 -29.54
C ASN A 4 25.86 36.52 -30.89
N HIS A 5 26.38 35.30 -30.99
CA HIS A 5 25.78 34.24 -31.80
C HIS A 5 25.63 33.03 -30.88
N LEU A 6 24.42 32.74 -30.40
CA LEU A 6 24.11 31.47 -29.75
C LEU A 6 23.96 30.42 -30.86
N PRO A 7 24.52 29.21 -30.72
CA PRO A 7 24.33 28.15 -31.71
C PRO A 7 22.85 27.72 -31.77
N GLU A 8 22.32 27.55 -32.98
CA GLU A 8 20.92 27.14 -33.27
C GLU A 8 20.60 25.68 -32.88
N ASP A 9 21.49 24.97 -32.19
CA ASP A 9 21.32 23.56 -31.86
C ASP A 9 20.89 23.29 -30.41
N ALA A 10 20.51 24.32 -29.65
CA ALA A 10 19.93 24.13 -28.32
C ALA A 10 18.47 23.65 -28.40
N ARG A 11 18.28 22.44 -28.93
CA ARG A 11 17.06 21.67 -28.64
C ARG A 11 17.02 21.49 -27.13
N PRO A 12 15.91 21.80 -26.44
CA PRO A 12 15.79 21.39 -25.04
C PRO A 12 15.84 19.87 -25.06
N ALA A 13 16.93 19.30 -24.54
CA ALA A 13 17.00 17.90 -24.21
C ALA A 13 15.80 17.63 -23.31
N GLY A 14 14.83 16.88 -23.85
CA GLY A 14 13.59 16.55 -23.16
C GLY A 14 13.94 16.07 -21.77
N GLY A 15 13.36 16.72 -20.76
CA GLY A 15 13.53 16.35 -19.37
C GLY A 15 13.33 14.86 -19.25
N GLY A 16 14.40 14.16 -18.85
CA GLY A 16 14.32 12.75 -18.51
C GLY A 16 13.17 12.62 -17.52
N GLN A 17 12.21 11.75 -17.84
CA GLN A 17 11.18 11.37 -16.90
C GLN A 17 11.91 10.82 -15.68
N GLU A 18 12.01 11.61 -14.62
CA GLU A 18 12.56 11.16 -13.35
C GLU A 18 11.64 10.04 -12.89
N ASP A 19 12.13 8.80 -12.96
CA ASP A 19 11.37 7.65 -12.56
C ASP A 19 11.18 7.75 -11.05
N LEU A 20 9.93 7.89 -10.61
CA LEU A 20 9.61 7.87 -9.19
C LEU A 20 10.20 6.58 -8.61
N ALA A 21 10.73 6.62 -7.38
CA ALA A 21 11.27 5.42 -6.71
C ALA A 21 10.26 4.27 -6.54
N SER A 22 9.01 4.44 -6.98
CA SER A 22 7.98 3.40 -7.04
C SER A 22 7.02 3.64 -8.19
N SER A 23 6.73 2.59 -8.98
CA SER A 23 5.80 2.72 -10.11
C SER A 23 4.33 2.59 -9.67
N PRO A 24 3.40 3.34 -10.30
CA PRO A 24 1.96 3.14 -10.10
C PRO A 24 1.50 1.71 -10.43
N ALA A 25 2.13 1.09 -11.42
CA ALA A 25 1.82 -0.27 -11.84
C ALA A 25 2.14 -1.29 -10.74
N GLU A 26 3.32 -1.20 -10.12
CA GLU A 26 3.72 -2.08 -9.01
C GLU A 26 2.84 -1.87 -7.78
N LYS A 27 2.51 -0.63 -7.42
CA LYS A 27 1.58 -0.36 -6.30
C LYS A 27 0.21 -1.00 -6.54
N LYS A 28 -0.30 -0.93 -7.77
CA LYS A 28 -1.56 -1.56 -8.17
C LYS A 28 -1.46 -3.09 -8.11
N ALA A 29 -0.35 -3.65 -8.58
CA ALA A 29 -0.09 -5.09 -8.50
C ALA A 29 0.00 -5.56 -7.04
N ALA A 30 0.70 -4.83 -6.18
CA ALA A 30 0.77 -5.13 -4.75
C ALA A 30 -0.60 -5.05 -4.06
N ALA A 31 -1.40 -4.02 -4.37
CA ALA A 31 -2.76 -3.89 -3.84
C ALA A 31 -3.67 -5.05 -4.28
N ARG A 32 -3.50 -5.55 -5.52
CA ARG A 32 -4.19 -6.75 -6.03
C ARG A 32 -3.73 -8.00 -5.31
N ALA A 33 -2.43 -8.20 -5.12
CA ALA A 33 -1.91 -9.35 -4.39
C ALA A 33 -2.45 -9.41 -2.95
N ILE A 34 -2.57 -8.25 -2.27
CA ILE A 34 -3.19 -8.17 -0.95
C ILE A 34 -4.66 -8.59 -1.01
N GLU A 35 -5.42 -8.08 -1.98
CA GLU A 35 -6.86 -8.34 -2.09
C GLU A 35 -7.20 -9.77 -2.52
N GLU A 36 -6.47 -10.30 -3.49
CA GLU A 36 -6.79 -11.55 -4.18
C GLU A 36 -6.18 -12.77 -3.47
N HIS A 37 -5.08 -12.60 -2.73
CA HIS A 37 -4.35 -13.71 -2.12
C HIS A 37 -4.09 -13.51 -0.63
N ILE A 38 -3.36 -12.46 -0.25
CA ILE A 38 -2.81 -12.37 1.12
C ILE A 38 -3.93 -12.22 2.16
N GLN A 39 -4.88 -11.32 1.94
CA GLN A 39 -5.97 -11.08 2.88
C GLN A 39 -6.93 -12.30 2.97
N PRO A 40 -7.42 -12.89 1.85
CA PRO A 40 -8.23 -14.10 1.90
C PRO A 40 -7.52 -15.30 2.55
N ASP A 41 -6.27 -15.57 2.16
CA ASP A 41 -5.53 -16.74 2.66
C ASP A 41 -5.18 -16.59 4.14
N THR A 42 -4.86 -15.37 4.59
CA THR A 42 -4.66 -15.07 6.03
C THR A 42 -5.95 -15.29 6.81
N GLY A 43 -7.09 -14.85 6.28
CA GLY A 43 -8.40 -15.07 6.89
C GLY A 43 -8.72 -16.56 7.01
N LYS A 44 -8.53 -17.32 5.93
CA LYS A 44 -8.79 -18.77 5.90
C LYS A 44 -7.88 -19.56 6.83
N ALA A 45 -6.58 -19.24 6.87
CA ALA A 45 -5.65 -19.83 7.82
C ALA A 45 -6.05 -19.49 9.26
N GLY A 46 -6.60 -18.29 9.45
CA GLY A 46 -7.27 -17.87 10.65
C GLY A 46 -8.41 -18.82 11.05
N ASP A 47 -9.45 -18.86 10.24
CA ASP A 47 -10.65 -19.65 10.51
C ASP A 47 -10.34 -21.14 10.80
N TRP A 48 -9.33 -21.70 10.13
CA TRP A 48 -8.89 -23.06 10.38
C TRP A 48 -8.33 -23.26 11.79
N ALA A 49 -7.45 -22.36 12.25
CA ALA A 49 -6.90 -22.42 13.59
C ALA A 49 -7.95 -22.12 14.69
N ASP A 50 -9.00 -21.34 14.38
CA ASP A 50 -10.20 -21.17 15.20
C ASP A 50 -10.95 -22.48 15.43
N VAL A 51 -11.20 -23.23 14.37
CA VAL A 51 -11.90 -24.52 14.46
C VAL A 51 -11.09 -25.54 15.27
N ASP A 52 -9.81 -25.73 14.92
CA ASP A 52 -8.97 -26.77 15.51
C ASP A 52 -8.67 -26.50 16.98
N THR A 53 -8.32 -25.25 17.32
CA THR A 53 -8.04 -24.89 18.71
C THR A 53 -9.31 -24.88 19.56
N GLY A 54 -10.45 -24.48 18.98
CA GLY A 54 -11.75 -24.56 19.63
C GLY A 54 -12.16 -26.00 19.96
N ALA A 55 -11.85 -26.96 19.08
CA ALA A 55 -12.05 -28.39 19.33
C ALA A 55 -11.15 -28.87 20.49
N ALA A 56 -9.85 -28.58 20.43
CA ALA A 56 -8.90 -28.97 21.47
C ALA A 56 -9.27 -28.40 22.86
N VAL A 57 -9.70 -27.12 22.93
CA VAL A 57 -10.15 -26.50 24.20
C VAL A 57 -11.37 -27.23 24.79
N LYS A 58 -12.28 -27.77 23.95
CA LYS A 58 -13.43 -28.57 24.42
C LYS A 58 -12.99 -29.92 24.94
N GLU A 59 -12.05 -30.58 24.27
CA GLU A 59 -11.53 -31.90 24.67
C GLU A 59 -10.78 -31.85 26.01
N PHE A 60 -10.05 -30.76 26.28
CA PHE A 60 -9.31 -30.60 27.54
C PHE A 60 -10.13 -30.02 28.71
N ARG A 61 -11.43 -29.79 28.53
CA ARG A 61 -12.24 -28.97 29.46
C ARG A 61 -12.31 -29.51 30.90
N ASP A 62 -12.23 -30.83 31.09
CA ASP A 62 -12.36 -31.45 32.41
C ASP A 62 -11.01 -31.97 32.94
N GLY A 63 -10.54 -31.40 34.06
CA GLY A 63 -9.37 -31.89 34.80
C GLY A 63 -8.00 -31.40 34.33
N TRP A 64 -7.90 -30.69 33.21
CA TRP A 64 -6.62 -30.23 32.65
C TRP A 64 -6.45 -28.70 32.73
N LEU A 65 -5.43 -28.26 33.47
CA LEU A 65 -5.01 -26.85 33.58
C LEU A 65 -4.69 -26.23 32.21
N THR A 66 -4.26 -27.05 31.24
CA THR A 66 -3.89 -26.64 29.89
C THR A 66 -5.05 -26.05 29.09
N SER A 67 -6.30 -26.42 29.38
CA SER A 67 -7.48 -25.90 28.67
C SER A 67 -7.63 -24.38 28.81
N GLY A 68 -7.39 -23.84 30.01
CA GLY A 68 -7.45 -22.40 30.28
C GLY A 68 -6.33 -21.63 29.59
N ALA A 69 -5.10 -22.16 29.64
CA ALA A 69 -3.96 -21.57 28.95
C ALA A 69 -4.14 -21.59 27.42
N LEU A 70 -4.61 -22.72 26.88
CA LEU A 70 -4.90 -22.89 25.45
C LEU A 70 -5.99 -21.93 24.99
N LYS A 71 -7.10 -21.81 25.76
CA LYS A 71 -8.17 -20.85 25.46
C LYS A 71 -7.67 -19.40 25.42
N LYS A 72 -6.77 -19.02 26.33
CA LYS A 72 -6.18 -17.68 26.35
C LYS A 72 -5.27 -17.45 25.13
N ALA A 73 -4.37 -18.40 24.86
CA ALA A 73 -3.49 -18.33 23.69
C ALA A 73 -4.31 -18.23 22.40
N HIS A 74 -5.37 -19.04 22.30
CA HIS A 74 -6.29 -19.04 21.18
C HIS A 74 -6.96 -17.69 20.95
N LYS A 75 -7.53 -17.11 22.02
CA LYS A 75 -8.13 -15.77 21.97
C LYS A 75 -7.13 -14.72 21.49
N THR A 76 -5.92 -14.69 22.06
CA THR A 76 -4.89 -13.73 21.68
C THR A 76 -4.48 -13.90 20.23
N TRP A 77 -4.31 -15.12 19.75
CA TRP A 77 -3.99 -15.39 18.36
C TRP A 77 -5.10 -14.90 17.41
N GLY A 78 -6.38 -15.10 17.74
CA GLY A 78 -7.50 -14.56 16.95
C GLY A 78 -7.51 -13.03 16.88
N GLU A 79 -7.22 -12.36 18.01
CA GLU A 79 -7.03 -10.90 18.03
C GLU A 79 -5.87 -10.44 17.13
N GLN A 80 -4.76 -11.19 17.09
CA GLN A 80 -3.63 -10.89 16.20
C GLN A 80 -3.98 -11.05 14.72
N VAL A 81 -4.69 -12.13 14.36
CA VAL A 81 -5.17 -12.33 12.97
C VAL A 81 -6.11 -11.21 12.55
N HIS A 82 -7.04 -10.82 13.41
CA HIS A 82 -7.95 -9.72 13.13
C HIS A 82 -7.20 -8.39 12.89
N ASN A 83 -6.24 -8.07 13.76
CA ASN A 83 -5.40 -6.88 13.60
C ASN A 83 -4.58 -6.90 12.31
N LEU A 84 -4.06 -8.07 11.93
CA LEU A 84 -3.34 -8.23 10.67
C LEU A 84 -4.26 -7.98 9.46
N LEU A 85 -5.48 -8.53 9.46
CA LEU A 85 -6.45 -8.30 8.39
C LEU A 85 -6.83 -6.81 8.25
N ASN A 86 -6.98 -6.10 9.38
CA ASN A 86 -7.23 -4.66 9.39
C ASN A 86 -6.04 -3.87 8.81
N ARG A 87 -4.81 -4.29 9.13
CA ARG A 87 -3.60 -3.66 8.59
C ARG A 87 -3.48 -3.89 7.09
N LEU A 88 -3.70 -5.12 6.61
CA LEU A 88 -3.71 -5.45 5.17
C LEU A 88 -4.77 -4.62 4.40
N SER A 89 -5.96 -4.46 4.97
CA SER A 89 -7.00 -3.61 4.38
C SER A 89 -6.54 -2.14 4.26
N SER A 90 -5.89 -1.62 5.31
CA SER A 90 -5.37 -0.24 5.34
C SER A 90 -4.22 -0.05 4.35
N GLU A 91 -3.28 -1.00 4.29
CA GLU A 91 -2.15 -0.99 3.35
C GLU A 91 -2.65 -1.06 1.90
N LYS A 92 -3.64 -1.90 1.60
CA LYS A 92 -4.32 -1.94 0.29
C LYS A 92 -4.90 -0.58 -0.08
N ALA A 93 -5.61 0.07 0.84
CA ALA A 93 -6.20 1.38 0.61
C ALA A 93 -5.12 2.45 0.36
N ALA A 94 -4.03 2.44 1.13
CA ALA A 94 -2.90 3.34 0.96
C ALA A 94 -2.21 3.16 -0.41
N LEU A 95 -1.96 1.91 -0.82
CA LEU A 95 -1.38 1.59 -2.13
C LEU A 95 -2.24 2.09 -3.29
N ARG A 96 -3.57 1.98 -3.17
CA ARG A 96 -4.52 2.53 -4.15
C ARG A 96 -4.56 4.07 -4.15
N GLY A 97 -4.53 4.67 -2.97
CA GLY A 97 -4.60 6.12 -2.78
C GLY A 97 -3.34 6.87 -3.24
N ALA A 98 -2.16 6.25 -3.11
CA ALA A 98 -0.88 6.88 -3.43
C ALA A 98 -0.79 7.44 -4.86
N ASN A 99 -1.42 6.77 -5.85
CA ASN A 99 -1.44 7.28 -7.22
C ASN A 99 -2.26 8.58 -7.34
N ASN A 100 -3.40 8.66 -6.66
CA ASN A 100 -4.25 9.85 -6.67
C ASN A 100 -3.55 11.03 -6.00
N THR A 101 -2.83 10.78 -4.90
CA THR A 101 -2.03 11.81 -4.21
C THR A 101 -0.96 12.38 -5.13
N LEU A 102 -0.16 11.52 -5.77
CA LEU A 102 0.93 11.95 -6.65
C LEU A 102 0.39 12.74 -7.86
N GLN A 103 -0.62 12.21 -8.56
CA GLN A 103 -1.23 12.91 -9.70
C GLN A 103 -1.89 14.23 -9.32
N GLY A 104 -2.53 14.31 -8.14
CA GLY A 104 -3.12 15.54 -7.63
C GLY A 104 -2.06 16.61 -7.35
N THR A 105 -0.96 16.22 -6.69
CA THR A 105 0.18 17.11 -6.43
C THR A 105 0.80 17.62 -7.73
N ASP A 106 1.04 16.74 -8.70
CA ASP A 106 1.63 17.12 -9.99
C ASP A 106 0.73 18.12 -10.75
N GLY A 107 -0.58 17.90 -10.74
CA GLY A 107 -1.56 18.80 -11.35
C GLY A 107 -1.59 20.19 -10.69
N GLU A 108 -1.59 20.24 -9.36
CA GLU A 108 -1.60 21.48 -8.59
C GLU A 108 -0.30 22.28 -8.79
N VAL A 109 0.86 21.61 -8.73
CA VAL A 109 2.16 22.22 -9.00
C VAL A 109 2.22 22.73 -10.44
N GLY A 110 1.82 21.91 -11.43
CA GLY A 110 1.80 22.32 -12.83
C GLY A 110 0.88 23.52 -13.10
N ALA A 111 -0.29 23.57 -12.46
CA ALA A 111 -1.20 24.71 -12.56
C ALA A 111 -0.61 26.00 -11.96
N ARG A 112 0.05 25.90 -10.79
CA ARG A 112 0.75 27.04 -10.17
C ARG A 112 1.90 27.54 -11.04
N THR A 113 2.71 26.64 -11.57
CA THR A 113 3.84 27.01 -12.43
C THR A 113 3.37 27.70 -13.71
N ARG A 114 2.32 27.18 -14.37
CA ARG A 114 1.71 27.85 -15.53
C ARG A 114 1.16 29.24 -15.17
N SER A 115 0.43 29.36 -14.06
CA SER A 115 -0.11 30.65 -13.61
C SER A 115 0.95 31.72 -13.35
N LEU A 116 2.17 31.33 -12.98
CA LEU A 116 3.29 32.25 -12.74
C LEU A 116 4.17 32.45 -13.97
N SER A 117 3.96 31.68 -15.04
CA SER A 117 4.81 31.71 -16.23
C SER A 117 4.47 32.92 -17.10
N ALA A 118 5.49 33.72 -17.41
CA ALA A 118 5.37 34.83 -18.37
C ALA A 118 5.18 34.37 -19.84
N LEU A 119 5.29 33.06 -20.10
CA LEU A 119 5.15 32.46 -21.44
C LEU A 119 3.69 32.18 -21.82
N ASP A 120 2.77 32.10 -20.84
CA ASP A 120 1.33 31.87 -21.08
C ASP A 120 0.54 33.19 -21.25
N GLY A 121 1.23 34.34 -21.27
CA GLY A 121 0.65 35.69 -21.42
C GLY A 121 0.74 36.31 -22.82
N PHE A 122 1.17 35.53 -23.83
CA PHE A 122 1.23 35.90 -25.25
C PHE A 122 0.36 34.95 -26.09
#